data_AF-A0AA42FHS1-F1
#
_entry.id   AF-A0AA42FHS1-F1
#
_cell.length_a   1.000
_cell.length_b   1.000
_cell.length_c   1.000
_cell.angle_alpha   90.00
_cell.angle_beta   90.00
_cell.angle_gamma   90.00
#
_symmetry.space_group_name_H-M   'P 1'
#
loop_
_entity.id
_entity.type
_entity.pdbx_description
1 polymer ?
#
loop_
_entity_poly.entity_id
_entity_poly.type
_entity_poly.pdbx_seq_one_letter_code
_entity_poly.pdbx_strand_id
1 'polypeptide(L)' 'MIIPWRELSPEALESLIESYVLREGTDYGAHEKSLQDKVNDVKRQLVSGEIVLVWSELHESVNFMPKTR' A
#
# COMPACT_ATOMS: atom_id res chain seq x y z
N MET A 1 2.84 12.41 -7.85
CA MET A 1 3.12 11.72 -9.12
C MET A 1 2.78 10.24 -8.98
N ILE A 2 2.08 9.62 -9.94
CA ILE A 2 1.83 8.16 -9.92
C ILE A 2 3.12 7.43 -10.30
N ILE A 3 3.53 6.45 -9.49
CA ILE A 3 4.69 5.59 -9.75
C ILE A 3 4.21 4.24 -10.31
N PRO A 4 4.81 3.72 -11.39
CA PRO A 4 4.55 2.36 -11.86
C PRO A 4 5.10 1.34 -10.86
N TRP A 5 4.24 0.82 -9.98
CA TRP A 5 4.63 -0.12 -8.92
C TRP A 5 5.30 -1.41 -9.46
N ARG A 6 5.07 -1.76 -10.72
CA ARG A 6 5.66 -2.94 -11.39
C ARG A 6 7.16 -2.79 -11.68
N GLU A 7 7.68 -1.57 -11.63
CA GLU A 7 9.11 -1.30 -11.81
C GLU A 7 9.89 -1.40 -10.49
N LEU A 8 9.19 -1.51 -9.36
CA LEU A 8 9.81 -1.73 -8.05
C LEU A 8 10.22 -3.19 -7.89
N SER A 9 11.28 -3.41 -7.11
CA SER A 9 11.61 -4.77 -6.68
C SER A 9 10.49 -5.33 -5.79
N PRO A 10 10.24 -6.65 -5.79
CA PRO A 10 9.23 -7.26 -4.93
C PRO A 10 9.39 -6.90 -3.45
N GLU A 11 10.64 -6.84 -2.98
CA GLU A 11 10.99 -6.52 -1.59
C GLU A 11 10.68 -5.05 -1.26
N ALA A 12 10.97 -4.13 -2.18
CA ALA A 12 10.67 -2.71 -2.00
C ALA A 12 9.15 -2.48 -1.97
N LEU A 13 8.42 -3.12 -2.89
CA LEU A 13 6.96 -3.03 -2.92
C LEU A 13 6.34 -3.60 -1.63
N GLU A 14 6.80 -4.74 -1.18
CA GLU A 14 6.33 -5.37 0.05
C GLU A 14 6.58 -4.49 1.28
N SER A 15 7.79 -3.95 1.43
CA SER A 15 8.12 -3.04 2.54
C SER A 15 7.27 -1.76 2.55
N LEU A 16 6.96 -1.21 1.37
CA LEU A 16 6.07 -0.06 1.24
C LEU A 16 4.63 -0.40 1.67
N ILE A 17 4.12 -1.55 1.25
CA ILE A 17 2.77 -2.00 1.61
C ILE A 17 2.68 -2.30 3.11
N GLU A 18 3.66 -3.00 3.68
CA GLU A 18 3.73 -3.24 5.13
C GLU A 18 3.73 -1.93 5.91
N SER A 19 4.58 -0.98 5.51
CA SER A 19 4.66 0.33 6.15
C SER A 19 3.33 1.10 6.07
N TYR A 20 2.62 1.01 4.93
CA TYR A 20 1.31 1.61 4.77
C TYR A 20 0.26 0.96 5.69
N VAL A 21 0.18 -0.36 5.71
CA VAL A 21 -0.75 -1.11 6.56
C VAL A 21 -0.51 -0.85 8.04
N LEU A 22 0.75 -0.76 8.47
CA LEU A 22 1.12 -0.46 9.85
C LEU A 22 0.74 0.97 10.26
N ARG A 23 0.73 1.93 9.33
CA ARG A 23 0.32 3.32 9.57
C ARG A 23 -1.20 3.49 9.64
N GLU A 24 -1.94 2.74 8.84
CA GLU A 24 -3.42 2.73 8.83
C GLU A 24 -4.01 1.92 10.01
N GLY A 25 -3.18 1.11 10.69
CA GLY A 25 -3.61 0.23 11.77
C GLY A 25 -3.97 0.96 13.06
N THR A 26 -5.20 1.50 13.14
CA THR A 26 -5.79 2.04 14.38
C THR A 26 -6.67 1.05 15.13
N ASP A 27 -6.73 -0.21 14.73
CA ASP A 27 -7.43 -1.25 15.47
C ASP A 27 -6.41 -2.36 15.75
N TYR A 28 -6.34 -2.77 17.02
CA TYR A 28 -5.74 -4.02 17.45
C TYR A 28 -6.81 -4.70 18.32
N GLY A 29 -7.91 -5.10 17.67
CA GLY A 29 -9.00 -5.84 18.29
C GLY A 29 -8.81 -7.35 18.12
N ALA A 30 -9.34 -8.14 19.06
CA ALA A 30 -9.20 -9.62 19.11
C ALA A 30 -9.75 -10.41 17.89
N HIS A 31 -10.22 -9.71 16.84
CA HIS A 31 -10.82 -10.27 15.62
C HIS A 31 -10.18 -9.73 14.33
N GLU A 32 -8.93 -9.26 14.37
CA GLU A 32 -8.31 -8.66 13.19
C GLU A 32 -7.57 -9.62 12.28
N LYS A 33 -7.72 -9.38 10.97
CA LYS A 33 -6.89 -9.95 9.90
C LYS A 33 -5.41 -9.78 10.25
N SER A 34 -4.62 -10.81 9.96
CA SER A 34 -3.18 -10.74 10.18
C SER A 34 -2.55 -9.62 9.34
N LEU A 35 -1.37 -9.13 9.74
CA LEU A 35 -0.60 -8.17 8.94
C LEU A 35 -0.42 -8.67 7.50
N GLN A 36 -0.11 -9.97 7.33
CA GLN A 36 0.04 -10.59 6.03
C GLN A 36 -1.25 -10.57 5.20
N ASP A 37 -2.41 -10.81 5.82
CA ASP A 37 -3.70 -10.73 5.13
C ASP A 37 -3.96 -9.31 4.61
N LYS A 38 -3.69 -8.29 5.43
CA LYS A 38 -3.82 -6.89 5.03
C LYS A 38 -2.85 -6.52 3.91
N VAL A 39 -1.59 -6.97 3.98
CA VAL A 39 -0.60 -6.79 2.91
C VAL A 39 -1.10 -7.42 1.61
N ASN A 40 -1.62 -8.65 1.69
CA ASN A 40 -2.17 -9.35 0.53
C ASN A 40 -3.40 -8.64 -0.04
N ASP A 41 -4.26 -8.04 0.80
CA ASP A 41 -5.41 -7.24 0.35
C ASP A 41 -4.97 -6.01 -0.44
N VAL A 42 -3.94 -5.29 0.02
CA VAL A 42 -3.39 -4.12 -0.69
C VAL A 42 -2.72 -4.55 -2.00
N LYS A 43 -1.94 -5.64 -1.99
CA LYS A 43 -1.35 -6.21 -3.22
C LYS A 43 -2.43 -6.53 -4.26
N ARG A 44 -3.56 -7.12 -3.86
CA ARG A 44 -4.68 -7.42 -4.77
C ARG A 44 -5.29 -6.13 -5.35
N GLN A 45 -5.48 -5.10 -4.54
CA GLN A 45 -6.02 -3.80 -5.00
C GLN A 45 -5.06 -3.08 -5.98
N LEU A 46 -3.75 -3.21 -5.79
CA LEU A 46 -2.75 -2.68 -6.75
C LEU A 46 -2.80 -3.41 -8.09
N VAL A 47 -2.97 -4.74 -8.05
CA VAL A 47 -3.07 -5.58 -9.25
C VAL A 47 -4.38 -5.34 -10.00
N SER A 48 -5.50 -5.20 -9.29
CA SER A 48 -6.80 -4.83 -9.88
C SER A 48 -6.82 -3.41 -10.44
N GLY A 49 -5.91 -2.56 -9.98
CA GLY A 49 -5.83 -1.15 -10.35
C GLY A 49 -6.84 -0.26 -9.60
N GLU A 50 -7.41 -0.76 -8.49
CA GLU A 50 -8.28 0.01 -7.59
C GLU A 50 -7.50 1.08 -6.82
N ILE A 51 -6.22 0.83 -6.55
CA ILE A 51 -5.30 1.78 -5.94
C ILE A 51 -4.05 1.98 -6.80
N VAL A 52 -3.39 3.12 -6.62
CA VAL A 52 -2.15 3.50 -7.28
C VAL A 52 -1.09 3.92 -6.26
N LEU A 53 0.17 3.69 -6.60
CA LEU A 53 1.31 4.19 -5.83
C LEU A 53 1.58 5.64 -6.21
N VAL A 54 1.68 6.53 -5.23
CA VAL A 54 1.88 7.97 -5.45
C VAL A 54 3.09 8.46 -4.67
N TRP A 55 4.00 9.12 -5.38
CA TRP A 55 5.05 9.95 -4.78
C TRP A 55 4.52 11.35 -4.48
N SER A 56 4.70 11.80 -3.24
CA SER A 56 4.50 13.19 -2.83
C SER A 56 5.85 13.89 -2.78
N GLU A 57 6.09 14.82 -3.70
CA GLU A 57 7.32 15.63 -3.69
C GLU A 57 7.37 16.57 -2.48
N LEU A 58 6.21 17.06 -2.03
CA LEU A 58 6.12 17.96 -0.89
C LEU A 58 6.55 17.31 0.43
N HIS A 59 6.25 16.01 0.58
CA HIS A 59 6.49 15.25 1.81
C HIS A 59 7.57 14.18 1.64
N GLU A 60 8.25 14.16 0.49
CA GLU A 60 9.26 13.17 0.11
C GLU A 60 8.89 11.73 0.52
N SER A 61 7.65 11.34 0.20
CA SER A 61 7.07 10.09 0.68
C SER A 61 6.22 9.40 -0.36
N VAL A 62 6.14 8.08 -0.21
CA VAL A 62 5.30 7.20 -1.02
C VAL A 62 4.02 6.89 -0.25
N ASN A 63 2.87 6.95 -0.93
CA ASN A 63 1.57 6.55 -0.41
C ASN A 63 0.77 5.74 -1.43
N PHE A 64 -0.25 5.04 -0.94
CA PHE A 64 -1.24 4.39 -1.78
C PHE A 64 -2.51 5.23 -1.78
N MET A 65 -3.10 5.45 -2.96
CA MET A 65 -4.34 6.22 -3.09
C MET A 65 -5.33 5.47 -3.98
N PRO A 66 -6.64 5.56 -3.73
CA PRO A 66 -7.65 5.09 -4.67
C PRO A 66 -7.41 5.69 -6.05
N LYS A 67 -7.55 4.86 -7.09
CA LYS A 67 -7.56 5.33 -8.47
C LYS A 67 -8.91 6.00 -8.72
N THR A 68 -9.02 7.27 -8.34
CA THR A 68 -10.22 8.08 -8.64
C THR A 68 -10.47 8.06 -10.14
N ARG A 69 -11.73 7.83 -10.55
CA ARG A 69 -12.14 7.92 -11.97
C ARG A 69 -12.00 9.34 -12.50
#